data_AF-A0A6B3FPC4-F1
#
_entry.id   AF-A0A6B3FPC4-F1
#
_cell.length_a   1.000
_cell.length_b   1.000
_cell.length_c   1.000
_cell.angle_alpha   90.00
_cell.angle_beta   90.00
_cell.angle_gamma   90.00
#
_symmetry.space_group_name_H-M   'P 1'
#
loop_
_entity.id
_entity.type
_entity.pdbx_description
1 polymer ?
#
loop_
_entity_poly.entity_id
_entity_poly.type
_entity_poly.pdbx_seq_one_letter_code
_entity_poly.pdbx_strand_id
1 'polypeptide(L)' 'FWGHRPRPDGQLGSSCLSQWWPSPFTVDGVTYASAEHWMMAGKARIFGDPEAEAAAVTAKSPAAAKKA' A
#
# COMPACT_ATOMS: atom_id res chain seq x y z
N PHE A 1 -11.87 -10.08 3.89
CA PHE A 1 -11.00 -9.36 2.93
C PHE A 1 -10.45 -10.34 1.92
N TRP A 2 -10.27 -9.90 0.67
CA TRP A 2 -9.62 -10.69 -0.37
C TRP A 2 -8.13 -10.85 -0.08
N GLY A 3 -7.57 -12.04 -0.30
CA GLY A 3 -6.11 -12.24 -0.28
C GLY A 3 -5.41 -11.42 -1.37
N HIS A 4 -4.08 -11.31 -1.32
CA HIS A 4 -3.32 -10.45 -2.24
C HIS A 4 -2.49 -11.23 -3.29
N ARG A 5 -2.58 -12.57 -3.29
CA ARG A 5 -1.79 -13.39 -4.21
C ARG A 5 -2.46 -13.42 -5.59
N PRO A 6 -1.68 -13.23 -6.67
CA PRO A 6 -2.14 -13.53 -8.03
C PRO A 6 -2.58 -14.98 -8.14
N ARG A 7 -3.50 -15.24 -9.07
CA ARG A 7 -3.85 -16.62 -9.43
C ARG A 7 -2.64 -17.28 -10.11
N PRO A 8 -2.40 -18.59 -9.92
CA PRO A 8 -1.30 -19.29 -10.60
C PRO A 8 -1.41 -19.27 -12.13
N ASP A 9 -2.64 -19.18 -12.65
CA ASP A 9 -2.96 -19.13 -14.08
C ASP A 9 -2.73 -17.76 -14.73
N GLY A 10 -2.27 -16.76 -13.96
CA GLY A 10 -2.02 -15.40 -14.43
C GLY A 10 -3.29 -14.58 -14.68
N GLN A 11 -4.49 -15.15 -14.49
CA GLN A 11 -5.73 -14.41 -14.64
C GLN A 11 -5.96 -13.49 -13.44
N LEU A 12 -6.64 -12.37 -13.69
CA LEU A 12 -7.11 -11.51 -12.62
C LEU A 12 -8.20 -12.24 -11.82
N GLY A 13 -8.04 -12.24 -10.50
CA GLY A 13 -9.06 -12.68 -9.56
C GLY A 13 -9.44 -11.55 -8.62
N SER A 14 -10.40 -11.80 -7.73
CA SER A 14 -10.82 -10.83 -6.71
C SER A 14 -9.68 -10.38 -5.78
N SER A 15 -8.53 -11.07 -5.77
CA SER A 15 -7.32 -10.64 -5.07
C SER A 15 -6.77 -9.29 -5.56
N CYS A 16 -7.11 -8.84 -6.77
CA CYS A 16 -6.76 -7.50 -7.24
C CYS A 16 -7.45 -6.38 -6.47
N LEU A 17 -8.53 -6.69 -5.74
CA LEU A 17 -9.26 -5.75 -4.89
C LEU A 17 -8.67 -5.66 -3.47
N SER A 18 -7.59 -6.40 -3.20
CA SER A 18 -6.88 -6.31 -1.92
C SER A 18 -6.05 -5.04 -1.84
N GLN A 19 -6.03 -4.38 -0.68
CA GLN A 19 -5.17 -3.21 -0.44
C GLN A 19 -3.67 -3.52 -0.54
N TRP A 20 -3.35 -4.82 -0.48
CA TRP A 20 -2.02 -5.38 -0.56
C TRP A 20 -1.64 -5.80 -1.98
N TRP A 21 -2.55 -5.65 -2.95
CA TRP A 21 -2.25 -5.90 -4.35
C TRP A 21 -1.25 -4.86 -4.89
N PRO A 22 -0.20 -5.28 -5.63
CA PRO A 22 0.76 -4.36 -6.23
C PRO A 22 0.11 -3.63 -7.41
N SER A 23 -0.33 -2.40 -7.17
CA SER A 23 -0.91 -1.52 -8.18
C SER A 23 -0.44 -0.10 -7.87
N PRO A 24 0.73 0.31 -8.39
CA PRO A 24 1.27 1.63 -8.13
C PRO A 24 0.35 2.74 -8.63
N PHE A 25 0.20 3.80 -7.85
CA PHE A 25 -0.55 5.00 -8.23
C PHE A 25 0.05 6.25 -7.58
N THR A 26 -0.25 7.41 -8.15
CA THR A 26 0.27 8.71 -7.68
C THR A 26 -0.87 9.59 -7.18
N VAL A 27 -0.69 10.19 -6.01
CA VAL A 27 -1.59 11.19 -5.43
C VAL A 27 -0.74 12.38 -4.98
N ASP A 28 -1.07 13.59 -5.44
CA ASP A 28 -0.36 14.82 -5.09
C ASP A 28 1.17 14.75 -5.29
N GLY A 29 1.60 14.08 -6.37
CA GLY A 29 3.02 13.90 -6.70
C GLY A 29 3.75 12.80 -5.93
N VAL A 30 3.10 12.11 -4.98
CA VAL A 30 3.67 10.98 -4.24
C VAL A 30 3.17 9.67 -4.84
N THR A 31 4.09 8.77 -5.18
CA THR A 31 3.77 7.44 -5.70
C THR A 31 3.74 6.42 -4.57
N TYR A 32 2.67 5.62 -4.52
CA TYR A 32 2.45 4.57 -3.54
C TYR A 32 2.42 3.21 -4.25
N ALA A 33 3.12 2.21 -3.72
CA ALA A 33 3.19 0.89 -4.34
C ALA A 33 1.89 0.07 -4.20
N SER A 34 1.05 0.40 -3.20
CA SER A 34 -0.28 -0.19 -3.01
C SER A 34 -1.18 0.74 -2.19
N ALA A 35 -2.47 0.40 -2.10
CA ALA A 35 -3.41 1.17 -1.28
C ALA A 35 -3.05 1.14 0.22
N GLU A 36 -2.44 0.06 0.72
CA GLU A 36 -1.91 -0.01 2.10
C GLU A 36 -0.85 1.07 2.37
N HIS A 37 0.06 1.33 1.42
CA HIS A 37 1.09 2.37 1.57
C HIS A 37 0.45 3.75 1.68
N TRP A 38 -0.52 4.05 0.81
CA TRP A 38 -1.26 5.30 0.85
C TRP A 38 -2.04 5.48 2.15
N MET A 39 -2.67 4.41 2.65
CA MET A 39 -3.40 4.44 3.91
C MET A 39 -2.50 4.73 5.11
N MET A 40 -1.34 4.09 5.20
CA MET A 40 -0.44 4.29 6.33
C MET A 40 0.24 5.66 6.29
N ALA A 41 0.60 6.15 5.10
CA ALA A 41 1.05 7.53 4.95
C ALA A 41 -0.03 8.55 5.35
N GLY A 42 -1.29 8.33 4.92
CA GLY A 42 -2.43 9.16 5.32
C GLY A 42 -2.69 9.13 6.82
N LYS A 43 -2.60 7.95 7.45
CA LYS A 43 -2.69 7.78 8.90
C LYS A 43 -1.61 8.60 9.60
N ALA A 44 -0.35 8.47 9.17
CA ALA A 44 0.78 9.19 9.75
C ALA A 44 0.59 10.72 9.67
N ARG A 45 0.09 11.24 8.54
CA ARG A 45 -0.29 12.66 8.39
C ARG A 45 -1.32 13.12 9.40
N ILE A 46 -2.38 12.32 9.62
CA ILE A 46 -3.45 12.64 10.59
C ILE A 46 -2.90 12.73 12.01
N PHE A 47 -1.90 11.91 12.35
CA PHE A 47 -1.24 11.92 13.65
C PHE A 47 -0.05 12.89 13.75
N GLY A 48 0.32 13.57 12.66
CA GLY A 48 1.45 14.49 12.64
C GLY A 48 2.81 13.81 12.75
N ASP A 49 2.94 12.59 12.21
CA ASP A 49 4.17 11.79 12.26
C ASP A 49 4.86 11.72 10.88
N PRO A 50 5.79 12.65 10.57
CA PRO A 50 6.45 12.69 9.26
C PRO A 50 7.43 11.51 9.04
N GLU A 51 7.96 10.91 10.11
CA GLU A 51 8.86 9.76 9.99
C GLU A 51 8.10 8.51 9.58
N ALA A 52 6.96 8.26 10.22
CA ALA A 52 6.05 7.18 9.85
C ALA A 52 5.49 7.37 8.43
N GLU A 53 5.22 8.61 8.02
CA GLU A 53 4.77 8.90 6.65
C GLU A 53 5.85 8.49 5.63
N ALA A 54 7.08 8.94 5.82
CA ALA A 54 8.19 8.60 4.93
C ALA A 54 8.46 7.08 4.92
N ALA A 55 8.40 6.42 6.08
CA ALA A 55 8.55 4.97 6.21
C ALA A 55 7.43 4.22 5.47
N ALA A 56 6.18 4.68 5.56
CA ALA A 56 5.05 4.08 4.85
C ALA A 56 5.17 4.24 3.33
N VAL A 57 5.61 5.40 2.84
CA VAL A 57 5.80 5.68 1.40
C VAL A 57 6.91 4.82 0.81
N THR A 58 8.03 4.67 1.53
CA THR A 58 9.24 4.00 1.02
C THR A 58 9.31 2.50 1.34
N ALA A 59 8.33 1.97 2.07
CA ALA A 59 8.27 0.56 2.42
C ALA A 59 8.32 -0.37 1.20
N LYS A 60 9.05 -1.48 1.33
CA LYS A 60 9.23 -2.46 0.25
C LYS A 60 8.07 -3.46 0.13
N SER A 61 7.12 -3.43 1.06
CA SER A 61 5.95 -4.30 1.03
C SER A 61 4.80 -3.71 1.83
N PRO A 62 3.54 -4.09 1.54
CA PRO A 62 2.39 -3.68 2.34
C PRO A 62 2.52 -4.05 3.82
N ALA A 63 3.15 -5.19 4.12
CA ALA A 63 3.42 -5.62 5.50
C ALA A 63 4.40 -4.69 6.23
N ALA A 64 5.38 -4.14 5.52
CA ALA A 64 6.30 -3.15 6.06
C ALA A 64 5.61 -1.79 6.21
N ALA A 65 4.83 -1.36 5.22
CA ALA A 65 4.05 -0.13 5.29
C ALA A 65 3.09 -0.13 6.48
N LYS A 66 2.42 -1.26 6.75
CA LYS A 66 1.52 -1.44 7.90
C LYS A 66 2.20 -1.29 9.28
N LYS A 67 3.52 -1.51 9.34
CA LYS A 67 4.31 -1.41 10.56
C LYS A 67 4.97 -0.04 10.74
N ALA A 68 4.85 0.83 9.74
CA ALA A 68 5.32 2.21 9.81
C ALA A 68 4.52 3.02 10.84
#